data_AF-A0A522ACP0-F1
#
_entry.id   AF-A0A522ACP0-F1
#
_cell.length_a   1.000
_cell.length_b   1.000
_cell.length_c   1.000
_cell.angle_alpha   90.00
_cell.angle_beta   90.00
_cell.angle_gamma   90.00
#
_symmetry.space_group_name_H-M   'P 1'
#
loop_
_entity.id
_entity.type
_entity.pdbx_description
1 polymer ?
#
loop_
_entity_poly.entity_id
_entity_poly.type
_entity_poly.pdbx_seq_one_letter_code
_entity_poly.pdbx_strand_id
1 'polypeptide(L)' 'MSLFTYQGRLNVNGVPANGPFDFQFRLFDAATAGNQIDYTQSTLPVVDGLFSVALHLGDGMFTGPDRWLEI' A
#
# COMPACT_ATOMS: atom_id res chain seq x y z
N MET A 1 -9.76 7.05 13.24
CA MET A 1 -9.24 6.49 11.98
C MET A 1 -8.13 7.38 11.45
N SER A 2 -6.98 6.81 11.08
CA SER A 2 -5.84 7.56 10.52
C SER A 2 -5.76 7.36 9.01
N LEU A 3 -5.50 8.44 8.26
CA LEU A 3 -5.36 8.37 6.82
C LEU A 3 -3.88 8.41 6.43
N PHE A 4 -3.43 7.38 5.74
CA PHE A 4 -2.08 7.29 5.22
C PHE A 4 -2.12 7.30 3.69
N THR A 5 -1.45 8.27 3.06
CA THR A 5 -1.36 8.32 1.60
C THR A 5 -0.12 7.58 1.16
N TYR A 6 -0.31 6.54 0.34
CA TYR A 6 0.79 5.82 -0.30
C TYR A 6 0.83 6.16 -1.79
N GLN A 7 2.01 6.55 -2.26
CA GLN A 7 2.30 6.80 -3.67
C GLN A 7 3.41 5.86 -4.11
N GLY A 8 3.26 5.28 -5.30
CA GLY A 8 4.20 4.32 -5.83
C GLY A 8 4.32 4.39 -7.35
N ARG A 9 5.26 3.60 -7.87
CA ARG A 9 5.47 3.43 -9.30
C ARG A 9 5.37 1.96 -9.69
N LEU A 10 4.52 1.64 -10.65
CA LEU A 10 4.40 0.33 -11.27
C LEU A 10 5.02 0.35 -12.68
N ASN A 11 5.99 -0.55 -12.90
CA ASN A 11 6.51 -0.85 -14.23
C ASN A 11 6.17 -2.31 -14.55
N VAL A 12 5.68 -2.57 -15.76
CA VAL A 12 5.44 -3.93 -16.28
C VAL A 12 6.44 -4.17 -17.42
N ASN A 13 7.24 -5.23 -17.31
CA ASN A 13 8.32 -5.54 -18.26
C ASN A 13 9.31 -4.37 -18.46
N GLY A 14 9.60 -3.61 -17.40
CA GLY A 14 10.52 -2.47 -17.44
C GLY A 14 9.93 -1.18 -18.02
N VAL A 15 8.67 -1.17 -18.42
CA VAL A 15 7.97 0.00 -18.99
C VAL A 15 6.94 0.53 -18.00
N PRO A 16 6.77 1.86 -17.84
CA PRO A 16 5.73 2.42 -16.97
C PRO A 16 4.34 1.93 -17.38
N ALA A 17 3.59 1.41 -16.40
CA ALA A 17 2.25 0.91 -16.64
C ALA A 17 1.24 2.03 -16.86
N ASN A 18 0.19 1.76 -17.63
CA ASN A 18 -0.93 2.66 -17.87
C ASN A 18 -2.24 1.87 -17.87
N GLY A 19 -3.23 2.32 -17.11
CA GLY A 19 -4.55 1.67 -16.99
C GLY A 19 -4.91 1.28 -15.56
N PRO A 20 -6.06 0.60 -15.35
CA PRO A 20 -6.48 0.11 -14.05
C PRO A 20 -5.67 -1.13 -13.64
N PHE A 21 -5.24 -1.18 -12.38
CA PHE A 21 -4.58 -2.34 -11.78
C PHE A 21 -5.16 -2.61 -10.40
N ASP A 22 -5.27 -3.89 -10.05
CA ASP A 22 -5.66 -4.31 -8.71
C ASP A 22 -4.44 -4.36 -7.80
N PHE A 23 -4.51 -3.64 -6.69
CA PHE A 23 -3.48 -3.61 -5.66
C PHE A 23 -3.99 -4.23 -4.37
N GLN A 24 -3.10 -4.92 -3.66
CA GLN A 24 -3.34 -5.45 -2.32
C GLN A 24 -2.32 -4.86 -1.35
N PHE A 25 -2.78 -4.09 -0.39
CA PHE A 25 -1.93 -3.50 0.64
C PHE A 25 -2.11 -4.30 1.93
N ARG A 26 -1.02 -4.81 2.49
CA ARG A 26 -1.00 -5.52 3.77
C ARG A 26 -0.04 -4.86 4.73
N LEU A 27 -0.45 -4.68 5.97
CA LEU A 27 0.40 -4.13 7.00
C LEU A 27 0.82 -5.21 8.00
N PHE A 28 2.09 -5.20 8.41
CA PHE A 28 2.68 -6.14 9.35
C PHE A 28 3.32 -5.46 10.56
N ASP A 29 3.42 -6.20 11.67
CA ASP A 29 4.05 -5.78 12.93
C ASP A 29 5.58 -6.03 13.00
N ALA A 30 6.15 -6.74 12.02
CA ALA A 30 7.57 -7.02 11.90
C ALA A 30 7.98 -7.17 10.42
N ALA A 31 9.27 -6.90 10.11
CA ALA A 31 9.82 -6.98 8.76
C ALA A 31 9.82 -8.40 8.17
N THR A 32 10.02 -9.41 9.02
CA THR A 32 10.14 -10.82 8.65
C THR A 32 9.32 -11.63 9.63
N ALA A 33 8.48 -12.54 9.12
CA ALA A 33 7.60 -13.38 9.93
C ALA A 33 6.70 -12.59 10.92
N GLY A 34 6.33 -11.36 10.57
CA GLY A 34 5.38 -10.55 11.35
C GLY A 34 3.93 -11.01 11.17
N ASN A 35 3.09 -10.61 12.10
CA ASN A 35 1.64 -10.78 12.01
C ASN A 35 1.05 -9.68 11.14
N GLN A 36 0.11 -10.04 10.27
CA GLN A 36 -0.65 -9.06 9.51
C GLN A 36 -1.63 -8.35 10.45
N ILE A 37 -1.57 -7.01 10.48
CA ILE A 37 -2.42 -6.14 11.29
C ILE A 37 -3.59 -5.60 10.48
N ASP A 38 -3.38 -5.30 9.19
CA ASP A 38 -4.40 -4.64 8.35
C ASP A 38 -4.31 -5.10 6.89
N TYR A 39 -5.41 -4.90 6.14
CA TYR A 39 -5.57 -5.28 4.75
C TYR A 39 -6.46 -4.32 3.98
N THR A 40 -6.02 -3.89 2.80
CA THR A 40 -6.84 -3.09 1.87
C THR A 40 -6.64 -3.61 0.45
N GLN A 41 -7.73 -3.79 -0.29
CA GLN A 41 -7.71 -4.01 -1.74
C GLN A 41 -8.30 -2.80 -2.45
N SER A 42 -7.72 -2.42 -3.59
CA SER A 42 -8.27 -1.36 -4.41
C SER A 42 -7.83 -1.50 -5.86
N THR A 43 -8.74 -1.22 -6.79
CA THR A 43 -8.40 -1.02 -8.20
C THR A 43 -8.03 0.44 -8.40
N LEU A 44 -6.77 0.70 -8.74
CA LEU A 44 -6.24 2.06 -8.88
C LEU A 44 -5.94 2.38 -10.35
N PRO A 45 -6.19 3.62 -10.80
CA PRO A 45 -5.64 4.09 -12.05
C PRO A 45 -4.11 4.25 -11.90
N VAL A 46 -3.37 3.67 -12.84
CA VAL A 46 -1.94 3.92 -13.02
C VAL A 46 -1.77 4.78 -14.27
N VAL A 47 -1.05 5.90 -14.13
CA VAL A 47 -0.78 6.85 -15.22
C VAL A 47 0.71 7.14 -15.26
N ASP A 48 1.35 6.83 -16.39
CA ASP A 48 2.80 6.91 -16.57
C ASP A 48 3.59 6.19 -15.46
N GLY A 49 3.06 5.04 -15.05
CA GLY A 49 3.56 4.21 -13.97
C GLY A 49 3.22 4.71 -12.58
N LEU A 50 2.68 5.91 -12.38
CA LEU A 50 2.39 6.46 -11.06
C LEU A 50 0.99 6.07 -10.58
N PHE A 51 0.88 5.76 -9.29
CA PHE A 51 -0.39 5.55 -8.60
C PHE A 51 -0.37 6.15 -7.19
N SER A 52 -1.56 6.40 -6.65
CA SER A 52 -1.76 6.91 -5.30
C SER A 52 -2.98 6.24 -4.67
N VAL A 53 -2.92 5.93 -3.37
CA VAL A 53 -4.04 5.39 -2.60
C VAL A 53 -4.08 6.03 -1.21
N ALA A 54 -5.28 6.24 -0.70
CA ALA A 54 -5.51 6.64 0.68
C ALA A 54 -5.89 5.40 1.50
N LEU A 55 -4.96 4.92 2.32
CA LEU A 55 -5.15 3.77 3.21
C LEU A 55 -5.78 4.26 4.51
N HIS A 56 -6.94 3.70 4.83
CA HIS A 56 -7.68 3.98 6.05
C HIS A 56 -7.22 2.99 7.12
N LEU A 57 -6.20 3.42 7.85
CA LEU A 57 -5.50 2.61 8.83
C LEU A 57 -6.18 2.75 10.20
N GLY A 58 -6.34 1.61 10.88
CA GLY A 58 -7.02 1.53 12.18
C GLY A 58 -6.49 2.51 13.23
N ASP A 59 -7.33 2.86 14.20
CA ASP A 59 -6.90 3.71 15.32
C ASP A 59 -5.74 3.08 16.09
N GLY A 60 -4.76 3.90 16.44
CA GLY A 60 -3.57 3.45 17.16
C GLY A 60 -2.48 2.84 16.28
N MET A 61 -2.63 2.84 14.95
CA MET A 61 -1.61 2.30 14.05
C MET A 61 -0.29 3.10 14.04
N PHE A 62 -0.35 4.41 14.27
CA PHE A 62 0.81 5.30 14.36
C PHE A 62 1.10 5.70 15.81
N THR A 63 1.29 4.71 16.68
CA THR A 63 1.55 4.91 18.13
C THR A 63 3.02 4.89 18.51
N GLY A 64 3.94 4.77 17.54
CA GLY A 64 5.38 4.76 17.75
C GLY A 64 6.10 3.49 17.30
N PRO A 65 5.55 2.27 17.42
CA PRO A 65 6.21 1.07 16.91
C PRO A 65 6.30 1.07 15.38
N ASP A 66 7.38 0.47 14.86
CA ASP A 66 7.58 0.29 13.42
C ASP A 66 6.46 -0.58 12.80
N ARG A 67 6.18 -0.30 11.52
CA ARG A 67 5.19 -1.02 10.70
C ARG A 67 5.76 -1.27 9.32
N TRP A 68 5.38 -2.38 8.72
CA TRP A 68 5.84 -2.79 7.39
C TRP A 68 4.66 -2.90 6.45
N LEU A 69 4.76 -2.28 5.27
CA LEU A 69 3.74 -2.31 4.23
C LEU A 69 4.22 -3.21 3.09
N GLU A 70 3.41 -4.21 2.76
CA GLU A 70 3.52 -5.06 1.56
C GLU A 70 2.47 -4.63 0.53
N ILE A 71 2.84 -4.71 -0.75
CA ILE A 71 2.05 -4.25 -1.92
C ILE A 71 2.18 -5.26 -3.05
#